data_AF-A0A838RQ62-F1
#
_entry.id   AF-A0A838RQ62-F1
#
_cell.length_a   1.000
_cell.length_b   1.000
_cell.length_c   1.000
_cell.angle_alpha   90.00
_cell.angle_beta   90.00
_cell.angle_gamma   90.00
#
_symmetry.space_group_name_H-M   'P 1'
#
loop_
_entity.id
_entity.type
_entity.pdbx_description
1 polymer ?
#
loop_
_entity_poly.entity_id
_entity_poly.type
_entity_poly.pdbx_seq_one_letter_code
_entity_poly.pdbx_strand_id
1 'polypeptide(L)'
;MMQHNRANTTNLPLQQNLHERNQLAHTHSGEPLTAEHGWPLRLVVPELYFWKSAKWVSGFEFLPQDRRGFWEQYGYHNHGNPWTEERFG
;
A
#
# COMPACT_ATOMS: atom_id res chain seq x y z
N MET A 1 3.41 -6.11 8.23
CA MET A 1 2.14 -5.41 8.53
C MET A 1 1.22 -5.53 7.32
N MET A 2 -0.04 -5.88 7.53
CA MET A 2 -1.05 -6.00 6.48
C MET A 2 -1.92 -4.75 6.45
N GLN A 3 -2.22 -4.28 5.24
CA GLN A 3 -3.15 -3.19 5.01
C GLN A 3 -4.41 -3.76 4.41
N HIS A 4 -5.54 -3.34 4.95
CA HIS A 4 -6.86 -3.76 4.51
C HIS A 4 -7.52 -2.63 3.72
N ASN A 5 -8.11 -2.98 2.58
CA ASN A 5 -9.06 -2.13 1.90
C ASN A 5 -10.33 -2.92 1.55
N ARG A 6 -11.36 -2.23 1.05
CA ARG A 6 -12.68 -2.85 0.79
C ARG A 6 -12.67 -4.01 -0.22
N ALA A 7 -11.64 -4.12 -1.06
CA ALA A 7 -11.56 -5.16 -2.08
C ALA A 7 -10.46 -6.19 -1.78
N ASN A 8 -9.30 -5.74 -1.30
CA ASN A 8 -8.04 -6.49 -1.30
C ASN A 8 -7.15 -6.13 -0.10
N THR A 9 -6.03 -6.83 0.02
CA THR A 9 -4.99 -6.57 1.03
C THR A 9 -3.62 -6.38 0.38
N THR A 10 -2.72 -5.65 1.03
CA THR A 10 -1.30 -5.55 0.64
C THR A 10 -0.41 -5.58 1.87
N ASN A 11 0.76 -6.18 1.74
CA ASN A 11 1.74 -6.31 2.82
C ASN A 11 2.89 -5.33 2.66
N LEU A 12 3.35 -4.78 3.79
CA LEU A 12 4.60 -4.04 3.90
C LEU A 12 5.38 -4.47 5.15
N PRO A 13 6.72 -4.52 5.08
CA PRO A 13 7.57 -4.54 6.27
C PRO A 13 7.21 -3.39 7.22
N LEU A 14 7.25 -3.64 8.53
CA LEU A 14 6.86 -2.63 9.53
C LEU A 14 7.72 -1.38 9.41
N GLN A 15 9.04 -1.55 9.31
CA GLN A 15 10.01 -0.47 9.18
C GLN A 15 9.70 0.41 7.97
N GLN A 16 9.31 -0.21 6.85
CA GLN A 16 8.95 0.53 5.66
C GLN A 16 7.62 1.25 5.80
N ASN A 17 6.65 0.68 6.51
CA ASN A 17 5.39 1.36 6.73
C ASN A 17 5.51 2.58 7.65
N LEU A 18 6.41 2.51 8.64
CA LEU A 18 6.70 3.61 9.56
C LEU A 18 7.61 4.69 8.97
N HIS A 19 8.01 4.57 7.70
CA HIS A 19 8.84 5.56 7.05
C HIS A 19 8.15 6.91 6.98
N GLU A 20 8.86 7.98 7.33
CA GLU A 20 8.33 9.34 7.46
C GLU A 20 7.70 9.91 6.18
N ARG A 21 8.10 9.39 5.02
CA ARG A 21 7.58 9.81 3.72
C ARG A 21 6.25 9.15 3.35
N ASN A 22 5.81 8.14 4.10
CA ASN A 22 4.52 7.52 3.88
C ASN A 22 3.40 8.41 4.40
N GLN A 23 2.28 8.42 3.68
CA GLN A 23 1.18 9.32 3.99
C GLN A 23 -0.16 8.57 3.98
N LEU A 24 -0.97 8.84 5.00
CA LEU A 24 -2.41 8.58 4.96
C LEU A 24 -3.09 9.84 4.42
N ALA A 25 -3.44 9.81 3.14
CA ALA A 25 -4.05 10.93 2.44
C ALA A 25 -5.57 10.81 2.42
N HIS A 26 -6.25 11.88 2.82
CA HIS A 26 -7.70 12.07 2.66
C HIS A 26 -8.03 13.20 1.65
N THR A 27 -7.03 14.02 1.30
CA THR A 27 -7.13 15.15 0.36
C THR A 27 -5.96 15.16 -0.62
N HIS A 28 -6.17 15.77 -1.79
CA HIS A 28 -5.16 16.04 -2.81
C HIS A 28 -5.41 17.43 -3.41
N SER A 29 -4.39 18.27 -3.43
CA SER A 29 -4.48 19.67 -3.88
C SER A 29 -5.58 20.50 -3.20
N GLY A 30 -5.77 20.28 -1.88
CA GLY A 30 -6.77 20.98 -1.07
C GLY A 30 -8.18 20.39 -1.14
N GLU A 31 -8.46 19.50 -2.09
CA GLU A 31 -9.77 18.89 -2.27
C GLU A 31 -9.81 17.46 -1.72
N PRO A 32 -10.98 16.94 -1.28
CA PRO A 32 -11.14 15.53 -0.95
C PRO A 32 -10.72 14.63 -2.12
N LEU A 33 -10.17 13.46 -1.81
CA LEU A 33 -9.90 12.47 -2.87
C LEU A 33 -11.17 12.15 -3.66
N THR A 34 -11.03 11.87 -4.95
CA THR A 34 -12.12 11.24 -5.71
C THR A 34 -12.22 9.76 -5.37
N ALA A 35 -13.36 9.13 -5.68
CA ALA A 35 -13.53 7.69 -5.48
C ALA A 35 -12.42 6.87 -6.18
N GLU A 36 -12.06 7.25 -7.42
CA GLU A 36 -10.97 6.63 -8.18
C GLU A 36 -9.60 6.80 -7.53
N HIS A 37 -9.38 7.92 -6.83
CA HIS A 37 -8.14 8.19 -6.11
C HIS A 37 -8.08 7.58 -4.71
N GLY A 38 -9.13 6.91 -4.24
CA GLY A 38 -9.11 6.17 -2.98
C GLY A 38 -9.91 6.82 -1.84
N TRP A 39 -10.84 7.74 -2.14
CA TRP A 39 -11.73 8.31 -1.12
C TRP A 39 -12.41 7.22 -0.26
N PRO A 40 -12.48 7.36 1.08
CA PRO A 40 -12.13 8.56 1.86
C PRO A 40 -10.67 8.62 2.31
N LEU A 41 -9.92 7.52 2.20
CA LEU A 41 -8.58 7.42 2.75
C LEU A 41 -7.71 6.46 1.92
N ARG A 42 -6.48 6.89 1.65
CA ARG A 42 -5.47 6.14 0.91
C ARG A 42 -4.15 6.15 1.65
N LEU A 43 -3.42 5.02 1.62
CA LEU A 43 -1.99 5.01 1.91
C LEU A 43 -1.19 5.34 0.64
N VAL A 44 -0.18 6.20 0.77
CA VAL A 44 0.83 6.48 -0.24
C VAL A 44 2.20 6.08 0.30
N VAL A 45 2.90 5.21 -0.43
CA VAL A 45 4.26 4.72 -0.13
C VAL A 45 5.14 5.09 -1.31
N PRO A 46 5.81 6.26 -1.29
CA PRO A 46 6.48 6.82 -2.47
C PRO A 46 7.62 5.97 -3.02
N GLU A 47 8.24 5.14 -2.17
CA GLU A 47 9.45 4.40 -2.50
C GLU A 47 9.19 3.05 -3.16
N LEU A 48 7.94 2.62 -3.24
CA LEU A 48 7.54 1.33 -3.83
C LEU A 48 6.57 1.53 -4.97
N TYR A 49 6.41 0.49 -5.78
CA TYR A 49 5.36 0.46 -6.79
C TYR A 49 3.96 0.66 -6.19
N PHE A 50 3.11 1.32 -6.96
CA PHE A 50 1.83 1.82 -6.49
C PHE A 50 0.83 0.74 -6.03
N TRP A 51 1.02 -0.53 -6.37
CA TRP A 51 0.18 -1.61 -5.83
C TRP A 51 0.35 -1.80 -4.32
N LYS A 52 1.49 -1.35 -3.75
CA LYS A 52 1.74 -1.27 -2.31
C LYS A 52 1.07 -0.07 -1.62
N SER A 53 0.52 0.87 -2.39
CA SER A 53 -0.18 2.07 -1.91
C SER A 53 -1.69 1.85 -1.93
N ALA A 54 -2.22 1.25 -0.86
CA ALA A 54 -3.62 0.85 -0.74
C ALA A 54 -4.59 2.03 -0.86
N LYS A 55 -5.55 1.92 -1.79
CA LYS A 55 -6.74 2.79 -1.86
C LYS A 55 -7.81 2.28 -0.90
N TRP A 56 -8.71 3.15 -0.44
CA TRP A 56 -9.87 2.78 0.39
C TRP A 56 -9.50 2.03 1.68
N VAL A 57 -8.47 2.54 2.37
CA VAL A 57 -7.93 1.91 3.58
C VAL A 57 -9.03 1.81 4.64
N SER A 58 -9.27 0.60 5.13
CA SER A 58 -10.23 0.31 6.19
C SER A 58 -9.56 -0.10 7.51
N GLY A 59 -8.28 -0.48 7.48
CA GLY A 59 -7.54 -0.84 8.69
C GLY A 59 -6.14 -1.36 8.40
N PHE A 60 -5.39 -1.54 9.49
CA PHE A 60 -4.05 -2.10 9.49
C PHE A 60 -3.99 -3.25 10.50
N GLU A 61 -3.29 -4.31 10.16
CA GLU A 61 -3.09 -5.48 11.01
C GLU A 61 -1.60 -5.77 11.15
N PHE A 62 -1.12 -5.87 12.39
CA PHE A 62 0.26 -6.28 12.65
C PHE A 62 0.34 -7.79 12.66
N LEU A 63 1.28 -8.33 11.89
CA LEU A 63 1.51 -9.77 11.76
C LEU A 63 2.94 -10.08 12.21
N PRO A 64 3.17 -11.21 12.90
CA PRO A 64 4.51 -11.62 13.35
C PRO A 64 5.41 -12.06 12.19
N GLN A 65 4.81 -12.41 11.04
CA GLN A 65 5.51 -12.86 9.85
C GLN A 65 4.86 -12.23 8.61
N ASP A 66 5.61 -12.16 7.53
CA ASP A 66 5.09 -11.64 6.28
C ASP A 66 4.02 -12.56 5.67
N ARG A 67 2.99 -11.95 5.07
CA ARG A 67 1.89 -12.66 4.41
C ARG A 67 1.62 -11.94 3.10
N ARG A 68 1.71 -12.67 1.98
CA ARG A 68 1.45 -12.11 0.65
C ARG A 68 0.07 -11.48 0.56
N GLY A 69 0.01 -10.26 0.05
CA GLY A 69 -1.23 -9.57 -0.28
C GLY A 69 -1.86 -10.09 -1.58
N PHE A 70 -2.85 -9.35 -2.06
CA PHE A 70 -3.61 -9.72 -3.25
C PHE A 70 -2.71 -9.80 -4.48
N TRP A 71 -1.99 -8.73 -4.81
CA TRP A 71 -1.17 -8.67 -6.04
C TRP A 71 -0.02 -9.67 -6.01
N GLU A 72 0.57 -9.89 -4.85
CA GLU A 72 1.69 -10.83 -4.65
C GLU A 72 1.26 -12.29 -4.85
N GLN A 73 -0.03 -12.60 -4.69
CA GLN A 73 -0.59 -13.91 -5.05
C GLN A 73 -0.75 -14.10 -6.56
N TYR A 74 -0.76 -13.01 -7.35
CA TYR A 74 -0.85 -13.03 -8.82
C TYR A 74 0.51 -12.78 -9.51
N GLY A 75 1.62 -12.99 -8.81
CA GLY A 75 2.97 -12.96 -9.38
C GLY A 75 3.66 -11.59 -9.37
N TYR A 76 3.09 -10.60 -8.69
CA TYR A 76 3.79 -9.34 -8.41
C TYR A 76 4.82 -9.55 -7.30
N HIS A 77 5.93 -8.81 -7.39
CA HIS A 77 7.00 -8.93 -6.42
C HIS A 77 6.53 -8.58 -5.00
N ASN A 78 7.05 -9.32 -4.01
CA ASN A 78 6.63 -9.18 -2.62
C ASN A 78 7.07 -7.86 -1.96
N HIS A 79 8.19 -7.27 -2.39
CA HIS A 79 8.66 -5.97 -1.89
C HIS A 79 8.22 -4.82 -2.81
N GLY A 80 8.66 -4.82 -4.06
CA GLY A 80 8.09 -3.98 -5.11
C GLY A 80 8.84 -2.67 -5.27
N ASN A 81 10.16 -2.69 -5.12
CA ASN A 81 11.02 -1.53 -5.32
C ASN A 81 11.23 -1.23 -6.82
N PRO A 82 10.85 -0.03 -7.30
CA PRO A 82 10.99 0.34 -8.71
C PRO A 82 12.44 0.55 -9.15
N TRP A 83 13.35 0.88 -8.23
CA TRP A 83 14.75 1.15 -8.54
C TRP A 83 15.56 -0.13 -8.77
N THR A 84 15.12 -1.24 -8.19
CA THR A 84 15.70 -2.57 -8.38
C THR A 84 14.88 -3.44 -9.32
N GLU A 85 13.95 -2.84 -10.08
CA GLU A 85 13.10 -3.50 -11.08
C GLU A 85 12.27 -4.68 -10.54
N GLU A 86 11.85 -4.59 -9.28
CA GLU A 86 11.06 -5.63 -8.60
C GLU A 86 9.60 -5.60 -9.03
N ARG A 87 9.33 -5.89 -10.29
CA ARG A 87 7.96 -5.87 -10.82
C ARG A 87 7.23 -7.19 -10.57
N PHE A 88 7.91 -8.31 -10.81
CA PHE A 88 7.36 -9.67 -10.75
C PHE A 88 8.31 -10.60 -9.99
N GLY A 89 7.78 -11.71 -9.44
CA GLY A 89 8.58 -12.72 -8.73
C GLY A 89 7.78 -13.56 -7.74
#